data_AF-A0A737BAK9-F1
#
_entry.id   AF-A0A737BAK9-F1
#
_cell.length_a   1.000
_cell.length_b   1.000
_cell.length_c   1.000
_cell.angle_alpha   90.00
_cell.angle_beta   90.00
_cell.angle_gamma   90.00
#
_symmetry.space_group_name_H-M   'P 1'
#
loop_
_entity.id
_entity.type
_entity.pdbx_description
1 polymer ?
#
loop_
_entity_poly.entity_id
_entity_poly.type
_entity_poly.pdbx_seq_one_letter_code
_entity_poly.pdbx_strand_id
1 'polypeptide(L)'
;QLSRDYSQVSYSSARASANESWRYFLGRRKFIAGRLATQMFSCWLEEALIRGVIRAPRARFSFWEARSSWSRAEWIGAGRLAIDGLKEVQEAVMRIEAGLSTYEKELAIMGEDYQDIFRQQVRESEERRSAGLPRPVWITDTYQQQISDSRK
;
A
#
# COMPACT_ATOMS: atom_id res chain seq x y z
N GLN A 1 -1.15 -5.56 -27.30
CA GLN A 1 -0.79 -6.97 -27.56
C GLN A 1 -1.95 -7.63 -28.30
N LEU A 2 -1.73 -8.10 -29.53
CA LEU A 2 -2.82 -8.42 -30.46
C LEU A 2 -3.16 -9.92 -30.61
N SER A 3 -2.33 -10.90 -30.25
CA SER A 3 -2.72 -12.32 -30.44
C SER A 3 -2.85 -13.21 -29.20
N ARG A 4 -2.44 -12.78 -27.98
CA ARG A 4 -2.61 -13.56 -26.73
C ARG A 4 -2.25 -15.05 -26.86
N ASP A 5 -1.25 -15.38 -27.67
CA ASP A 5 -0.79 -16.76 -27.83
C ASP A 5 0.18 -17.08 -26.69
N TYR A 6 -0.31 -17.77 -25.66
CA TYR A 6 0.45 -18.08 -24.45
C TYR A 6 1.18 -19.43 -24.52
N SER A 7 1.10 -20.12 -25.65
CA SER A 7 1.67 -21.47 -25.84
C SER A 7 3.20 -21.53 -25.70
N GLN A 8 3.91 -20.42 -25.88
CA GLN A 8 5.38 -20.32 -25.82
C GLN A 8 5.90 -19.25 -24.84
N VAL A 9 5.07 -18.77 -23.91
CA VAL A 9 5.42 -17.65 -23.03
C VAL A 9 5.98 -18.18 -21.70
N SER A 10 7.26 -17.94 -21.44
CA SER A 10 7.89 -18.24 -20.14
C SER A 10 7.32 -17.34 -19.03
N TYR A 11 7.33 -17.82 -17.78
CA TYR A 11 6.90 -17.01 -16.62
C TYR A 11 7.53 -15.61 -16.57
N SER A 12 8.83 -15.50 -16.87
CA SER A 12 9.56 -14.22 -16.87
C SER A 12 9.06 -13.25 -17.95
N SER A 13 8.73 -13.76 -19.14
CA SER A 13 8.21 -12.94 -20.24
C SER A 13 6.76 -12.50 -20.01
N ALA A 14 5.92 -13.38 -19.44
CA ALA A 14 4.58 -13.01 -18.99
C ALA A 14 4.62 -11.93 -17.90
N ARG A 15 5.51 -12.09 -16.91
CA ARG A 15 5.70 -11.10 -15.82
C ARG A 15 6.21 -9.76 -16.33
N ALA A 16 7.17 -9.77 -17.25
CA ALA A 16 7.67 -8.54 -17.87
C ALA A 16 6.58 -7.78 -18.64
N SER A 17 5.78 -8.50 -19.43
CA SER A 17 4.64 -7.95 -20.18
C SER A 17 3.57 -7.32 -19.27
N ALA A 18 3.20 -8.01 -18.20
CA ALA A 18 2.25 -7.50 -17.22
C ALA A 18 2.78 -6.24 -16.52
N ASN A 19 4.08 -6.23 -16.18
CA ASN A 19 4.76 -5.08 -15.58
C ASN A 19 4.79 -3.84 -16.50
N GLU A 20 5.06 -4.03 -17.78
CA GLU A 20 5.05 -2.93 -18.75
C GLU A 20 3.67 -2.30 -18.85
N SER A 21 2.65 -3.13 -19.00
CA SER A 21 1.24 -2.69 -19.03
C SER A 21 0.87 -1.97 -17.73
N TRP A 22 1.26 -2.54 -16.59
CA TRP A 22 1.01 -1.95 -15.27
C TRP A 22 1.63 -0.56 -15.13
N ARG A 23 2.89 -0.39 -15.54
CA ARG A 23 3.57 0.92 -15.51
C ARG A 23 2.85 1.96 -16.37
N TYR A 24 2.38 1.57 -17.55
CA TYR A 24 1.59 2.45 -18.41
C TYR A 24 0.31 2.92 -17.71
N PHE A 25 -0.44 2.00 -17.09
CA PHE A 25 -1.67 2.35 -16.37
C PHE A 25 -1.41 3.19 -15.12
N LEU A 26 -0.36 2.90 -14.35
CA LEU A 26 0.06 3.71 -13.20
C LEU A 26 0.34 5.16 -13.60
N GLY A 27 1.04 5.37 -14.71
CA GLY A 27 1.33 6.70 -15.24
C GLY A 27 0.04 7.49 -15.55
N ARG A 28 -0.89 6.87 -16.28
CA ARG A 28 -2.19 7.49 -16.58
C ARG A 28 -3.03 7.73 -15.34
N ARG A 29 -3.05 6.78 -14.40
CA ARG A 29 -3.78 6.90 -13.13
C ARG A 29 -3.28 8.07 -12.31
N LYS A 30 -1.95 8.24 -12.19
CA LYS A 30 -1.35 9.36 -11.46
C LYS A 30 -1.70 10.72 -12.07
N PHE A 31 -1.71 10.81 -13.40
CA PHE A 31 -1.95 12.08 -14.09
C PHE A 31 -3.44 12.44 -14.21
N ILE A 32 -4.31 11.47 -14.51
CA ILE A 32 -5.73 11.72 -14.75
C ILE A 32 -6.49 11.64 -13.43
N ALA A 33 -6.60 10.43 -12.89
CA ALA A 33 -7.42 10.18 -11.70
C ALA A 33 -6.84 10.86 -10.46
N GLY A 34 -5.52 10.76 -10.25
CA GLY A 34 -4.85 11.36 -9.09
C GLY A 34 -4.98 12.88 -9.05
N ARG A 35 -4.84 13.57 -10.19
CA ARG A 35 -5.02 15.03 -10.25
C ARG A 35 -6.47 15.45 -9.98
N LEU A 36 -7.43 14.77 -10.60
CA LEU A 36 -8.85 15.07 -10.39
C LEU A 36 -9.25 14.84 -8.93
N ALA A 37 -8.85 13.70 -8.35
CA ALA A 37 -9.10 13.39 -6.95
C ALA A 37 -8.46 14.43 -6.02
N THR A 38 -7.22 14.86 -6.27
CA THR A 38 -6.57 15.92 -5.50
C THR A 38 -7.31 17.26 -5.62
N GLN A 39 -7.83 17.62 -6.79
CA GLN A 39 -8.63 18.83 -6.95
C GLN A 39 -9.91 18.78 -6.12
N MET A 40 -10.66 17.68 -6.22
CA MET A 40 -11.88 17.47 -5.43
C MET A 40 -11.58 17.50 -3.93
N PHE A 41 -10.53 16.80 -3.50
CA PHE A 41 -10.07 16.81 -2.11
C PHE A 41 -9.68 18.22 -1.64
N SER A 42 -9.01 19.00 -2.49
CA SER A 42 -8.63 20.38 -2.15
C SER A 42 -9.86 21.24 -1.88
N CYS A 43 -10.88 21.15 -2.73
CA CYS A 43 -12.13 21.91 -2.56
C CYS A 43 -12.87 21.49 -1.28
N TRP A 44 -12.94 20.18 -1.02
CA TRP A 44 -13.53 19.67 0.20
C TRP A 44 -12.75 20.11 1.46
N LEU A 45 -11.41 20.05 1.43
CA LEU A 45 -10.55 20.43 2.55
C LEU A 45 -10.68 21.93 2.86
N GLU A 46 -10.72 22.76 1.82
CA GLU A 46 -10.98 24.20 1.91
C GLU A 46 -12.29 24.47 2.66
N GLU A 47 -13.37 23.81 2.26
CA GLU A 47 -14.68 23.93 2.90
C GLU A 47 -14.68 23.41 4.35
N ALA A 48 -14.04 22.28 4.61
CA ALA A 48 -13.94 21.69 5.94
C ALA A 48 -13.17 22.61 6.92
N LEU A 49 -12.15 23.31 6.43
CA LEU A 49 -11.40 24.31 7.20
C LEU A 49 -12.24 25.57 7.47
N ILE A 50 -12.95 26.09 6.46
CA ILE A 50 -13.80 27.29 6.60
C ILE A 50 -14.96 27.03 7.57
N ARG A 51 -15.61 25.86 7.46
CA ARG A 51 -16.72 25.45 8.35
C ARG A 51 -16.24 25.09 9.76
N GLY A 52 -14.94 24.94 9.99
CA GLY A 52 -14.38 24.55 11.28
C GLY A 52 -14.59 23.08 11.65
N VAL A 53 -14.94 22.21 10.69
CA VAL A 53 -15.04 20.76 10.89
C VAL A 53 -13.65 20.19 11.21
N ILE A 54 -12.63 20.70 10.51
CA ILE A 54 -11.23 20.36 10.74
C ILE A 54 -10.53 21.58 11.33
N ARG A 55 -9.85 21.38 12.45
CA ARG A 55 -8.99 22.42 13.01
C ARG A 55 -7.67 22.47 12.24
N ALA A 56 -7.37 23.61 11.65
CA ALA A 56 -6.10 23.82 10.95
C ALA A 56 -4.91 23.54 11.88
N PRO A 57 -3.94 22.68 11.50
CA PRO A 57 -2.69 22.52 12.22
C PRO A 57 -1.90 23.82 12.26
N ARG A 58 -1.01 23.95 13.23
CA ARG A 58 -0.03 25.04 13.27
C ARG A 58 0.93 24.88 12.09
N ALA A 59 0.80 25.76 11.10
CA ALA A 59 1.65 25.78 9.92
C ALA A 59 2.17 27.19 9.67
N ARG A 60 3.33 27.30 9.00
CA ARG A 60 3.92 28.58 8.60
C ARG A 60 3.07 29.33 7.59
N PHE A 61 2.45 28.61 6.66
CA PHE A 61 1.63 29.15 5.59
C PHE A 61 0.18 28.67 5.76
N SER A 62 -0.77 29.57 5.56
CA SER A 62 -2.19 29.25 5.52
C SER A 62 -2.52 28.33 4.33
N PHE A 63 -3.73 27.75 4.36
CA PHE A 63 -4.23 26.93 3.26
C PHE A 63 -4.19 27.67 1.91
N TRP A 64 -4.53 28.95 1.89
CA TRP A 64 -4.58 29.77 0.68
C TRP A 64 -3.20 30.10 0.12
N GLU A 65 -2.22 30.30 0.99
CA GLU A 65 -0.83 30.58 0.59
C GLU A 65 -0.13 29.33 0.06
N ALA A 66 -0.51 28.13 0.53
CA ALA A 66 0.18 26.89 0.22
C ALA A 66 -0.78 25.73 -0.14
N ARG A 67 -1.83 25.99 -0.92
CA ARG A 67 -2.91 25.02 -1.23
C ARG A 67 -2.38 23.65 -1.64
N SER A 68 -1.41 23.60 -2.55
CA SER A 68 -0.82 22.37 -3.06
C SER A 68 -0.12 21.52 -1.99
N SER A 69 0.47 22.15 -0.98
CA SER A 69 1.14 21.45 0.12
C SER A 69 0.13 20.91 1.11
N TRP A 70 -0.91 21.68 1.40
CA TRP A 70 -2.01 21.29 2.27
C TRP A 70 -2.85 20.15 1.68
N SER A 71 -3.07 20.18 0.37
CA SER A 71 -3.87 19.17 -0.34
C SER A 71 -3.03 18.01 -0.90
N ARG A 72 -1.79 17.85 -0.46
CA ARG A 72 -0.93 16.76 -0.92
C ARG A 72 -1.46 15.43 -0.39
N ALA A 73 -2.00 14.62 -1.28
CA ALA A 73 -2.49 13.28 -0.98
C ALA A 73 -1.94 12.28 -1.99
N GLU A 74 -1.82 11.03 -1.56
CA GLU A 74 -1.53 9.88 -2.42
C GLU A 74 -2.78 9.02 -2.55
N TRP A 75 -3.09 8.61 -3.77
CA TRP A 75 -4.34 7.91 -4.08
C TRP A 75 -4.04 6.45 -4.41
N ILE A 76 -4.43 5.57 -3.50
CA ILE A 76 -4.38 4.13 -3.69
C ILE A 76 -5.49 3.77 -4.69
N GLY A 77 -5.12 3.04 -5.74
CA GLY A 77 -6.07 2.50 -6.70
C GLY A 77 -6.00 0.98 -6.70
N ALA A 78 -6.67 0.34 -7.66
CA ALA A 78 -6.64 -1.11 -7.81
C ALA A 78 -5.22 -1.68 -7.69
N GLY A 79 -5.10 -2.84 -7.03
CA GLY A 79 -3.85 -3.55 -6.86
C GLY A 79 -3.29 -4.10 -8.16
N ARG A 80 -2.00 -4.42 -8.14
CA ARG A 80 -1.35 -5.14 -9.21
C ARG A 80 -1.77 -6.61 -9.17
N LEU A 81 -2.02 -7.21 -10.34
CA LEU A 81 -2.22 -8.65 -10.46
C LEU A 81 -0.91 -9.39 -10.14
N ALA A 82 -0.97 -10.27 -9.13
CA ALA A 82 0.13 -11.17 -8.80
C ALA A 82 0.14 -12.39 -9.73
N ILE A 83 1.30 -12.69 -10.33
CA ILE A 83 1.45 -13.85 -11.24
C ILE A 83 1.98 -15.06 -10.47
N ASP A 84 2.90 -14.82 -9.52
CA ASP A 84 3.35 -15.80 -8.52
C ASP A 84 3.24 -15.13 -7.14
N GLY A 85 2.14 -15.42 -6.44
CA GLY A 85 1.84 -14.75 -5.18
C GLY A 85 2.91 -14.98 -4.11
N LEU A 86 3.56 -16.14 -4.08
CA LEU A 86 4.54 -16.46 -3.05
C LEU A 86 5.82 -15.64 -3.22
N LYS A 87 6.38 -15.60 -4.44
CA LYS A 87 7.60 -14.84 -4.71
C LYS A 87 7.40 -13.34 -4.53
N GLU A 88 6.25 -12.81 -4.94
CA GLU A 88 5.95 -11.38 -4.78
C GLU A 88 5.78 -10.97 -3.32
N VAL A 89 5.18 -11.83 -2.48
CA VAL A 89 5.09 -11.61 -1.03
C VAL A 89 6.47 -11.68 -0.37
N GLN A 90 7.31 -12.67 -0.74
CA GLN A 90 8.68 -12.76 -0.23
C GLN A 90 9.51 -11.53 -0.62
N GLU A 91 9.43 -11.08 -1.88
CA GLU A 91 10.07 -9.85 -2.36
C GLU A 91 9.59 -8.61 -1.57
N ALA A 92 8.32 -8.55 -1.17
CA ALA A 92 7.78 -7.45 -0.37
C ALA A 92 8.30 -7.48 1.08
N VAL A 93 8.30 -8.65 1.72
CA VAL A 93 8.84 -8.84 3.08
C VAL A 93 10.32 -8.45 3.11
N MET A 94 11.13 -8.97 2.18
CA MET A 94 12.56 -8.65 2.10
C MET A 94 12.81 -7.15 1.89
N ARG A 95 11.97 -6.45 1.12
CA ARG A 95 12.09 -4.99 0.92
C ARG A 95 11.80 -4.20 2.20
N ILE A 96 10.83 -4.65 2.99
CA ILE A 96 10.50 -4.03 4.28
C ILE A 96 11.62 -4.30 5.29
N GLU A 97 12.06 -5.54 5.42
CA GLU A 97 13.14 -5.94 6.34
C GLU A 97 14.47 -5.26 6.00
N ALA A 98 14.79 -5.10 4.72
CA ALA A 98 15.96 -4.36 4.25
C ALA A 98 15.84 -2.84 4.40
N GLY A 99 14.69 -2.31 4.83
CA GLY A 99 14.44 -0.86 4.98
C GLY A 99 14.32 -0.09 3.65
N LEU A 100 14.15 -0.79 2.52
CA LEU A 100 13.97 -0.18 1.20
C LEU A 100 12.53 0.29 0.97
N SER A 101 11.58 -0.25 1.72
CA SER A 101 10.16 0.05 1.60
C SER A 101 9.47 0.15 2.96
N THR A 102 8.20 0.56 2.94
CA THR A 102 7.32 0.63 4.11
C THR A 102 6.09 -0.24 3.88
N TYR A 103 5.44 -0.68 4.96
CA TYR A 103 4.19 -1.42 4.86
C TYR A 103 3.12 -0.67 4.03
N GLU A 104 3.04 0.65 4.16
CA GLU A 104 2.14 1.49 3.36
C GLU A 104 2.42 1.39 1.86
N LYS A 105 3.68 1.45 1.44
CA LYS A 105 4.05 1.33 0.02
C LYS A 105 3.76 -0.07 -0.53
N GLU A 106 4.05 -1.12 0.24
CA GLU A 106 3.81 -2.49 -0.21
C GLU A 106 2.31 -2.84 -0.26
N LEU A 107 1.51 -2.39 0.72
CA LEU A 107 0.06 -2.58 0.71
C LEU A 107 -0.62 -1.76 -0.39
N ALA A 108 -0.14 -0.54 -0.66
CA ALA A 108 -0.64 0.27 -1.76
C ALA A 108 -0.40 -0.38 -3.15
N ILE A 109 0.64 -1.21 -3.31
CA ILE A 109 0.86 -2.00 -4.54
C ILE A 109 -0.23 -3.08 -4.69
N MET A 110 -0.67 -3.66 -3.57
CA MET A 110 -1.81 -4.58 -3.51
C MET A 110 -3.17 -3.87 -3.57
N GLY A 111 -3.18 -2.54 -3.50
CA GLY A 111 -4.39 -1.72 -3.56
C GLY A 111 -5.11 -1.58 -2.22
N GLU A 112 -4.45 -1.94 -1.12
CA GLU A 112 -4.98 -1.92 0.23
C GLU A 112 -4.44 -0.72 1.02
N ASP A 113 -5.24 -0.21 1.95
CA ASP A 113 -4.79 0.80 2.91
C ASP A 113 -4.10 0.15 4.12
N TYR A 114 -2.94 0.69 4.49
CA TYR A 114 -2.16 0.19 5.61
C TYR A 114 -2.88 0.32 6.94
N GLN A 115 -3.56 1.45 7.17
CA GLN A 115 -4.18 1.69 8.47
C GLN A 115 -5.34 0.73 8.70
N ASP A 116 -6.14 0.47 7.66
CA ASP A 116 -7.25 -0.47 7.74
C ASP A 116 -6.76 -1.90 8.02
N ILE A 117 -5.73 -2.36 7.32
CA ILE A 117 -5.12 -3.67 7.55
C ILE A 117 -4.57 -3.79 8.97
N PHE A 118 -3.84 -2.78 9.46
CA PHE A 118 -3.27 -2.82 10.81
C PHE A 118 -4.35 -2.79 11.90
N ARG A 119 -5.38 -1.96 11.74
CA ARG A 119 -6.53 -1.96 12.67
C ARG A 119 -7.21 -3.32 12.72
N GLN A 120 -7.40 -3.95 11.55
CA GLN A 120 -7.99 -5.28 11.46
C GLN A 120 -7.10 -6.35 12.12
N GLN A 121 -5.78 -6.33 11.87
CA GLN A 121 -4.84 -7.27 12.48
C GLN A 121 -4.81 -7.19 14.01
N VAL A 122 -4.88 -5.97 14.57
CA VAL A 122 -4.94 -5.77 16.03
C VAL A 122 -6.22 -6.39 16.58
N ARG A 123 -7.37 -6.09 15.98
CA ARG A 123 -8.66 -6.64 16.38
C ARG A 123 -8.67 -8.17 16.33
N GLU A 124 -8.22 -8.75 15.22
CA GLU A 124 -8.13 -10.21 15.06
C GLU A 124 -7.20 -10.86 16.09
N SER A 125 -6.11 -10.17 16.46
CA SER A 125 -5.17 -10.65 17.46
C SER A 125 -5.78 -10.65 18.87
N GLU A 126 -6.60 -9.66 19.19
CA GLU A 126 -7.33 -9.58 20.46
C GLU A 126 -8.45 -10.62 20.53
N GLU A 127 -9.23 -10.78 19.46
CA GLU A 127 -10.28 -11.80 19.34
C GLU A 127 -9.70 -13.23 19.43
N ARG A 128 -8.55 -13.48 18.79
CA ARG A 128 -7.85 -14.77 18.94
C ARG A 128 -7.40 -15.02 20.37
N ARG A 129 -6.86 -13.99 21.04
CA ARG A 129 -6.39 -14.08 22.43
C ARG A 129 -7.55 -14.37 23.39
N SER A 130 -8.69 -13.71 23.22
CA SER A 130 -9.87 -13.95 24.06
C SER A 130 -10.49 -15.32 23.81
N ALA A 131 -10.43 -15.82 22.57
CA ALA A 131 -10.87 -17.17 22.19
C ALA A 131 -9.88 -18.28 22.60
N GLY A 132 -8.72 -17.96 23.18
CA GLY A 132 -7.69 -18.94 23.54
C GLY A 132 -6.97 -19.56 22.34
N LEU A 133 -7.07 -18.96 21.15
CA LEU A 133 -6.39 -19.41 19.95
C LEU A 133 -4.92 -18.96 19.94
N PRO A 134 -4.01 -19.76 19.36
CA PRO A 134 -2.61 -19.38 19.24
C PRO A 134 -2.46 -18.14 18.34
N ARG A 135 -1.35 -17.40 18.55
CA ARG A 135 -1.01 -16.24 17.72
C ARG A 135 -0.87 -16.67 16.25
N PRO A 136 -1.14 -15.76 15.29
CA PRO A 136 -0.90 -16.02 13.88
C PRO A 136 0.54 -16.50 13.62
N VAL A 137 0.67 -17.49 12.74
CA VAL A 137 1.92 -18.27 12.49
C VAL A 137 3.14 -17.38 12.19
N TRP A 138 2.95 -16.24 11.53
CA TRP A 138 4.02 -15.28 11.21
C TRP A 138 4.70 -14.61 12.43
N ILE A 139 4.04 -14.61 13.59
CA ILE A 139 4.63 -14.16 14.87
C ILE A 139 5.39 -15.31 15.55
N THR A 140 4.98 -16.55 15.31
CA THR A 140 5.52 -17.73 15.99
C THR A 140 6.84 -18.18 15.38
N ASP A 141 6.95 -18.16 14.05
CA ASP A 141 8.14 -18.64 13.34
C ASP A 141 9.33 -17.68 13.46
N THR A 142 9.09 -16.37 13.45
CA THR A 142 10.13 -15.34 13.64
C THR A 142 10.77 -15.43 15.03
N TYR A 143 9.97 -15.70 16.07
CA TYR A 143 10.47 -15.88 17.43
C TYR A 143 11.27 -17.18 17.57
N GLN A 144 10.83 -18.27 16.94
CA GLN A 144 11.54 -19.56 16.97
C GLN A 144 12.86 -19.51 16.19
N GLN A 145 12.89 -18.87 15.03
CA GLN A 145 14.11 -18.67 14.24
C GLN A 145 15.14 -17.79 14.97
N GLN A 146 14.71 -16.69 15.61
CA GLN A 146 15.61 -15.88 16.43
C GLN A 146 16.17 -16.64 17.64
N ILE A 147 15.39 -17.54 18.25
CA ILE A 147 15.86 -18.42 19.33
C ILE A 147 16.84 -19.49 18.79
N SER A 148 16.65 -20.02 17.59
CA SER A 148 17.60 -20.99 17.02
C SER A 148 18.90 -20.36 16.58
N ASP A 149 18.86 -19.13 16.05
CA ASP A 149 20.03 -18.41 15.56
C ASP A 149 20.87 -17.80 16.70
N SER A 150 20.25 -17.43 17.82
CA SER A 150 20.97 -17.00 19.04
C SER A 150 21.60 -18.15 19.84
N ARG A 151 21.27 -19.40 19.49
CA ARG A 151 21.82 -20.62 20.11
C ARG A 151 22.97 -21.26 19.30
N LYS A 152 23.28 -20.73 18.12
CA LYS A 152 24.47 -21.08 17.33
C LYS A 152 25.57 -20.05 17.54
#